data_AF-A0A7X6T8L4-F1
#
_entry.id   AF-A0A7X6T8L4-F1
#
_cell.length_a   1.000
_cell.length_b   1.000
_cell.length_c   1.000
_cell.angle_alpha   90.00
_cell.angle_beta   90.00
_cell.angle_gamma   90.00
#
_symmetry.space_group_name_H-M   'P 1'
#
loop_
_entity.id
_entity.type
_entity.pdbx_description
1 polymer ?
#
loop_
_entity_poly.entity_id
_entity_poly.type
_entity_poly.pdbx_seq_one_letter_code
_entity_poly.pdbx_strand_id
1 'polypeptide(L)'
;MDKTQLAEKVRSHLYAEYGKSISQATEHEYWTALSRSVMETMGPDWERSRDLYGQGRQVHYFSAEFLVGRSLLNNLINRDLLDT
;
A
#
# COMPACT_ATOMS: atom_id res chain seq x y z
N MET A 1 7.42 0.69 -10.33
CA MET A 1 8.21 -0.16 -9.42
C MET A 1 8.23 -1.54 -10.03
N ASP A 2 9.40 -2.16 -10.15
CA ASP A 2 9.51 -3.54 -10.67
C ASP A 2 9.38 -4.58 -9.54
N LYS A 3 9.28 -5.87 -9.92
CA LYS A 3 9.11 -6.98 -8.96
C LYS A 3 10.28 -7.10 -7.98
N THR A 4 11.49 -6.81 -8.43
CA THR A 4 12.69 -6.90 -7.60
C THR A 4 12.68 -5.81 -6.52
N GLN A 5 12.35 -4.58 -6.90
CA GLN A 5 12.19 -3.46 -5.98
C GLN A 5 11.08 -3.71 -4.95
N LEU A 6 9.97 -4.30 -5.37
CA LEU A 6 8.89 -4.67 -4.45
C LEU A 6 9.36 -5.72 -3.43
N ALA A 7 10.01 -6.80 -3.89
CA ALA A 7 10.55 -7.84 -3.00
C ALA A 7 11.55 -7.26 -1.97
N GLU A 8 12.39 -6.32 -2.40
CA GLU A 8 13.33 -5.63 -1.53
C GLU A 8 12.63 -4.78 -0.46
N LYS A 9 11.57 -4.05 -0.83
CA LYS A 9 10.75 -3.32 0.15
C LYS A 9 10.07 -4.26 1.13
N VAL A 10 9.47 -5.36 0.65
CA VAL A 10 8.83 -6.36 1.54
C VAL A 10 9.84 -6.91 2.54
N ARG A 11 11.04 -7.25 2.07
CA ARG A 11 12.13 -7.71 2.93
C ARG A 11 12.52 -6.65 3.97
N SER A 12 12.64 -5.39 3.56
CA SER A 12 12.95 -4.27 4.46
C SER A 12 11.90 -4.13 5.56
N HIS A 13 10.61 -4.10 5.21
CA HIS A 13 9.50 -4.03 6.18
C HIS A 13 9.45 -5.25 7.10
N LEU A 14 9.70 -6.46 6.58
CA LEU A 14 9.77 -7.68 7.40
C LEU A 14 10.90 -7.61 8.44
N TYR A 15 12.10 -7.16 8.06
CA TYR A 15 13.19 -7.01 9.01
C TYR A 15 12.93 -5.89 10.01
N ALA A 16 12.41 -4.76 9.56
CA ALA A 16 12.16 -3.60 10.42
C ALA A 16 11.10 -3.91 11.50
N GLU A 17 10.09 -4.70 11.18
CA GLU A 17 8.95 -4.91 12.08
C GLU A 17 9.00 -6.22 12.84
N TYR A 18 9.51 -7.27 12.21
CA TYR A 18 9.47 -8.63 12.74
C TYR A 18 10.85 -9.23 12.94
N GLY A 19 11.91 -8.60 12.43
CA GLY A 19 13.27 -9.13 12.49
C GLY A 19 13.46 -10.43 11.70
N LYS A 20 12.62 -10.69 10.70
CA LYS A 20 12.56 -11.96 9.96
C LYS A 20 12.90 -11.79 8.48
N SER A 21 13.50 -12.83 7.90
CA SER A 21 13.57 -12.98 6.45
C SER A 21 12.22 -13.44 5.88
N ILE A 22 12.04 -13.33 4.56
CA ILE A 22 10.82 -13.80 3.86
C ILE A 22 10.53 -15.28 4.16
N SER A 23 11.57 -16.13 4.23
CA SER A 23 11.41 -17.58 4.47
C SER A 23 11.05 -17.94 5.92
N GLN A 24 11.20 -17.01 6.86
CA GLN A 24 10.87 -17.22 8.28
C GLN A 24 9.60 -16.49 8.69
N ALA A 25 9.07 -15.61 7.83
CA ALA A 25 7.84 -14.89 8.08
C ALA A 25 6.63 -15.83 7.96
N THR A 26 5.66 -15.64 8.84
CA THR A 26 4.33 -16.21 8.68
C THR A 26 3.61 -15.54 7.51
N GLU A 27 2.55 -16.18 7.00
CA GLU A 27 1.73 -15.59 5.92
C GLU A 27 1.16 -14.21 6.30
N HIS A 28 0.77 -14.05 7.57
CA HIS A 28 0.25 -12.77 8.06
C HIS A 28 1.31 -11.66 8.11
N GLU A 29 2.53 -11.99 8.56
CA GLU A 29 3.65 -11.05 8.58
C GLU A 29 4.06 -10.65 7.16
N TYR A 30 4.13 -11.63 6.24
CA TYR A 30 4.41 -11.37 4.84
C TYR A 30 3.33 -10.49 4.20
N TRP A 31 2.05 -10.80 4.42
CA TRP A 31 0.93 -10.02 3.91
C TRP A 31 0.97 -8.57 4.44
N THR A 32 1.32 -8.39 5.70
CA THR A 32 1.44 -7.07 6.33
C THR A 32 2.60 -6.27 5.73
N ALA A 33 3.77 -6.88 5.59
CA ALA A 33 4.93 -6.24 4.98
C ALA A 33 4.70 -5.90 3.50
N LEU A 34 4.02 -6.78 2.74
CA LEU A 34 3.59 -6.49 1.37
C LEU A 34 2.63 -5.30 1.32
N SER A 35 1.63 -5.28 2.20
CA SER A 35 0.67 -4.18 2.28
C SER A 35 1.36 -2.84 2.56
N ARG A 36 2.31 -2.81 3.50
CA ARG A 36 3.09 -1.62 3.83
C ARG A 36 3.99 -1.18 2.68
N SER A 37 4.64 -2.12 2.00
CA SER A 37 5.47 -1.84 0.82
C SER A 37 4.67 -1.17 -0.30
N VAL A 38 3.43 -1.62 -0.54
CA VAL A 38 2.55 -0.99 -1.54
C VAL A 38 2.11 0.40 -1.07
N MET A 39 1.67 0.54 0.18
CA MET A 39 1.24 1.83 0.76
C MET A 39 2.36 2.88 0.75
N GLU A 40 3.61 2.47 0.98
CA GLU A 40 4.78 3.36 0.89
C GLU A 40 4.88 4.03 -0.48
N THR A 41 4.53 3.31 -1.57
CA THR A 41 4.54 3.89 -2.92
C THR A 41 3.38 4.86 -3.19
N MET A 42 2.30 4.80 -2.41
CA MET A 42 1.12 5.64 -2.55
C MET A 42 1.20 6.91 -1.69
N GLY A 43 1.99 6.87 -0.61
CA GLY A 43 2.13 7.98 0.36
C GLY A 43 2.48 9.33 -0.28
N PRO A 44 3.56 9.41 -1.10
CA PRO A 44 3.95 10.66 -1.76
C PRO A 44 2.88 11.21 -2.73
N ASP A 45 2.20 10.32 -3.45
CA ASP A 45 1.12 10.72 -4.37
C ASP A 45 -0.08 11.25 -3.59
N TRP A 46 -0.40 10.64 -2.45
CA TRP A 46 -1.47 11.12 -1.56
C TRP A 46 -1.16 12.50 -0.98
N GLU A 47 0.07 12.74 -0.55
CA GLU A 47 0.51 14.07 -0.11
C GLU A 47 0.36 15.10 -1.22
N ARG A 48 0.90 14.82 -2.42
CA ARG A 48 0.79 15.70 -3.57
C ARG A 48 -0.67 16.01 -3.94
N SER A 49 -1.54 15.00 -3.95
CA SER A 49 -2.97 15.20 -4.27
C SER A 49 -3.66 16.07 -3.23
N ARG A 50 -3.36 15.88 -1.95
CA ARG A 50 -3.93 16.69 -0.86
C ARG A 50 -3.50 18.15 -0.98
N ASP A 51 -2.23 18.41 -1.25
CA ASP A 51 -1.71 19.78 -1.40
C ASP A 51 -2.32 20.49 -2.62
N LEU A 52 -2.42 19.78 -3.75
CA LEU A 52 -2.98 20.31 -4.99
C LEU A 52 -4.47 20.70 -4.83
N TYR A 53 -5.28 19.80 -4.26
CA TYR A 53 -6.73 19.99 -4.18
C TYR A 53 -7.20 20.70 -2.90
N GLY A 54 -6.31 20.93 -1.93
CA GLY A 54 -6.61 21.71 -0.72
C GLY A 54 -6.85 23.19 -0.98
N GLN A 55 -6.41 23.72 -2.12
CA GLN A 55 -6.54 25.13 -2.49
C GLN A 55 -7.90 25.48 -3.13
N GLY A 56 -8.69 24.48 -3.50
CA GLY A 56 -9.94 24.64 -4.26
C GLY A 56 -11.18 24.18 -3.50
N ARG A 57 -12.35 24.34 -4.13
CA ARG A 57 -13.61 23.79 -3.61
C ARG A 57 -13.53 22.27 -3.57
N GLN A 58 -13.83 21.68 -2.40
CA GLN A 58 -13.81 20.24 -2.18
C GLN A 58 -15.23 19.66 -2.10
N VAL A 59 -15.38 18.41 -2.54
CA VAL A 59 -16.63 17.65 -2.43
C VAL A 59 -16.53 16.74 -1.22
N HIS A 60 -17.50 16.81 -0.32
CA HIS A 60 -17.59 15.98 0.87
C HIS A 60 -18.76 15.01 0.72
N TYR A 61 -18.45 13.73 0.55
CA TYR A 61 -19.45 12.68 0.41
C TYR A 61 -19.83 12.12 1.78
N PHE A 62 -21.02 12.45 2.27
CA PHE A 62 -21.56 11.95 3.53
C PHE A 62 -22.39 10.69 3.29
N SER A 63 -22.08 9.62 4.03
CA SER A 63 -22.82 8.36 3.99
C SER A 63 -22.90 7.79 5.40
N ALA A 64 -23.96 7.03 5.68
CA ALA A 64 -24.06 6.24 6.89
C ALA A 64 -23.05 5.08 6.89
N GLU A 65 -22.68 4.58 5.71
CA GLU A 65 -21.82 3.41 5.56
C GLU A 65 -20.87 3.51 4.36
N PHE A 66 -19.70 2.86 4.52
CA PHE A 66 -18.71 2.63 3.46
C PHE A 66 -18.18 1.19 3.55
N LEU A 67 -18.60 0.33 2.62
CA LEU A 67 -18.21 -1.08 2.57
C LEU A 67 -17.00 -1.30 1.64
N VAL A 68 -15.81 -0.87 2.08
CA VAL A 68 -14.59 -0.88 1.25
C VAL A 68 -14.03 -2.29 0.99
N GLY A 69 -14.19 -3.21 1.95
CA GLY A 69 -13.64 -4.56 1.86
C GLY A 69 -12.11 -4.61 1.94
N ARG A 70 -11.49 -5.63 1.32
CA ARG A 70 -10.03 -5.83 1.33
C ARG A 70 -9.36 -4.97 0.25
N SER A 71 -8.37 -4.18 0.62
CA SER A 71 -7.78 -3.18 -0.30
C SER A 71 -6.50 -3.63 -1.01
N LEU A 72 -5.75 -4.63 -0.51
CA LEU A 72 -4.41 -4.93 -1.06
C LEU A 72 -4.44 -5.26 -2.55
N LEU A 73 -5.34 -6.14 -2.98
CA LEU A 73 -5.45 -6.54 -4.38
C LEU A 73 -5.82 -5.36 -5.28
N ASN A 74 -6.79 -4.54 -4.85
CA ASN A 74 -7.17 -3.32 -5.56
C ASN A 74 -5.97 -2.36 -5.69
N ASN A 75 -5.17 -2.21 -4.62
CA ASN A 75 -3.99 -1.35 -4.64
C ASN A 75 -2.91 -1.90 -5.59
N LEU A 76 -2.71 -3.22 -5.64
CA LEU A 76 -1.76 -3.84 -6.58
C LEU A 76 -2.18 -3.61 -8.03
N ILE A 77 -3.47 -3.77 -8.34
CA ILE A 77 -4.03 -3.51 -9.67
C ILE A 77 -3.87 -2.03 -10.04
N ASN A 78 -4.30 -1.12 -9.17
CA ASN A 78 -4.23 0.34 -9.42
C ASN A 78 -2.79 0.87 -9.55
N ARG A 79 -1.78 0.08 -9.16
CA ARG A 79 -0.35 0.41 -9.28
C ARG A 79 0.36 -0.38 -10.36
N ASP A 80 -0.37 -1.18 -11.15
CA ASP A 80 0.16 -2.07 -12.19
C ASP A 80 1.23 -3.05 -11.67
N LEU A 81 1.04 -3.53 -10.43
CA LEU A 81 1.96 -4.46 -9.74
C LEU A 81 1.47 -5.90 -9.77
N LEU A 82 0.28 -6.15 -10.31
CA LEU A 82 -0.29 -7.47 -10.50
C LEU A 82 -0.28 -7.79 -12.00
N ASP A 83 0.36 -8.90 -12.38
CA ASP A 83 0.23 -9.43 -13.73
C ASP A 83 -1.21 -9.95 -13.91
N THR A 84 -1.89 -9.48 -14.95
CA THR A 84 -3.22 -9.95 -15.38
C THR A 84 -3.12 -10.93 -16.52
#